data_AF-A0A9D7ETQ9-F1
#
_entry.id   AF-A0A9D7ETQ9-F1
#
_cell.length_a   1.000
_cell.length_b   1.000
_cell.length_c   1.000
_cell.angle_alpha   90.00
_cell.angle_beta   90.00
_cell.angle_gamma   90.00
#
_symmetry.space_group_name_H-M   'P 1'
#
loop_
_entity.id
_entity.type
_entity.pdbx_description
1 polymer ?
#
loop_
_entity_poly.entity_id
_entity_poly.type
_entity_poly.pdbx_seq_one_letter_code
_entity_poly.pdbx_strand_id
1 'polypeptide(L)'
;MNIIQVVKNIRLYFFTGLLLAGNQQVLAQSKEQTLHELNSLLVNVVMDDLYTPPVAARIYTYPNIAFYECIRFENNDLPALSGKLNGLPTITKSKNDKQVNYFISAVVAYTQVAKNLVGSEYKIEDWKITFLDSVRLSNDTSGLFVSIQYGNLVGDAIIQWLKKDHYNESRGLMRHVTNTGVGNWQPTPIDFAQGLEPHWGTLRPMTMKTPAQFSPKEKLVYNMSKKSVFYKNVIEIYNIVKNLDSTRTAVAWYWDDNPNISIDDGHFNHFVHKISPGGHWIMITRQACIEKNIPVAKASQAYTLTSIALFDGFISCWYEKYKTDLIRPVTIIHREVDEKWEPLIQTPPFPEFTSGHAVISNAAAAVLTGLFGDNYAFTDNTEIPFGIKPRRFKSFLKASEETTWSRVYGGIHYPETARISIKQGIAIGQHVLKTFGATAIAKK
;
A
#
# COMPACT_ATOMS: atom_id res chain seq x y z
N MET A 1 43.75 -31.39 -46.58
CA MET A 1 43.36 -31.60 -47.98
C MET A 1 41.88 -31.22 -48.09
N ASN A 2 41.59 -30.13 -48.82
CA ASN A 2 40.30 -29.61 -49.35
C ASN A 2 39.15 -29.36 -48.34
N ILE A 3 38.70 -28.13 -48.05
CA ILE A 3 38.10 -27.05 -48.87
C ILE A 3 36.94 -27.57 -49.74
N ILE A 4 35.78 -26.90 -49.60
CA ILE A 4 34.46 -27.04 -50.28
C ILE A 4 33.41 -27.75 -49.41
N GLN A 5 32.60 -26.95 -48.69
CA GLN A 5 31.12 -27.03 -48.69
C GLN A 5 30.52 -25.86 -47.88
N VAL A 6 30.74 -24.61 -48.30
CA VAL A 6 30.01 -23.44 -47.77
C VAL A 6 29.35 -22.75 -48.95
N VAL A 7 28.08 -23.06 -49.24
CA VAL A 7 27.05 -22.16 -49.78
C VAL A 7 25.71 -22.88 -49.66
N LYS A 8 24.79 -22.37 -48.85
CA LYS A 8 23.36 -22.22 -49.20
C LYS A 8 22.60 -21.46 -48.11
N ASN A 9 21.99 -20.35 -48.55
CA ASN A 9 20.86 -19.65 -47.94
C ASN A 9 21.13 -18.69 -46.76
N ILE A 10 21.79 -17.56 -47.05
CA ILE A 10 21.52 -16.31 -46.32
C ILE A 10 20.58 -15.46 -47.18
N ARG A 11 19.30 -15.44 -46.82
CA ARG A 11 18.36 -14.44 -47.32
C ARG A 11 18.67 -13.13 -46.60
N LEU A 12 19.23 -12.16 -47.30
CA LEU A 12 19.25 -10.76 -46.86
C LEU A 12 17.80 -10.28 -46.78
N TYR A 13 17.27 -10.14 -45.57
CA TYR A 13 16.15 -9.23 -45.34
C TYR A 13 16.74 -7.83 -45.17
N PHE A 14 16.66 -7.04 -46.23
CA PHE A 14 16.70 -5.59 -46.13
C PHE A 14 15.53 -5.15 -45.24
N PHE A 15 15.78 -4.93 -43.95
CA PHE A 15 14.90 -4.10 -43.15
C PHE A 15 15.10 -2.66 -43.63
N THR A 16 14.22 -2.21 -44.51
CA THR A 16 13.95 -0.79 -44.69
C THR A 16 13.42 -0.28 -43.36
N GLY A 17 14.33 0.27 -42.55
CA GLY A 17 13.98 1.06 -41.39
C GLY A 17 13.20 2.28 -41.86
N LEU A 18 11.87 2.19 -41.85
CA LEU A 18 11.05 3.38 -41.74
C LEU A 18 11.37 3.98 -40.37
N LEU A 19 12.24 4.98 -40.39
CA LEU A 19 12.28 6.05 -39.40
C LEU A 19 10.92 6.73 -39.37
N LEU A 20 9.95 6.10 -38.71
CA LEU A 20 8.87 6.83 -38.06
C LEU A 20 9.49 7.41 -36.79
N ALA A 21 10.29 8.47 -36.98
CA ALA A 21 10.36 9.54 -36.00
C ALA A 21 8.96 10.13 -35.90
N GLY A 22 8.07 9.41 -35.20
CA GLY A 22 6.84 9.97 -34.73
C GLY A 22 7.25 11.09 -33.81
N ASN A 23 7.08 12.33 -34.27
CA ASN A 23 6.84 13.46 -33.41
C ASN A 23 5.67 13.08 -32.50
N GLN A 24 5.94 12.41 -31.38
CA GLN A 24 5.14 12.62 -30.19
C GLN A 24 5.40 14.07 -29.82
N GLN A 25 4.57 14.97 -30.36
CA GLN A 25 4.18 16.15 -29.62
C GLN A 25 3.82 15.61 -28.22
N VAL A 26 4.70 15.85 -27.26
CA VAL A 26 4.44 15.59 -25.84
C VAL A 26 3.24 16.46 -25.52
N LEU A 27 2.04 15.88 -25.61
CA LEU A 27 0.85 16.52 -25.12
C LEU A 27 1.12 16.82 -23.65
N ALA A 28 1.00 18.08 -23.25
CA ALA A 28 1.13 18.46 -21.85
C ALA A 28 0.19 17.55 -21.04
N GLN A 29 0.77 16.68 -20.21
CA GLN A 29 -0.02 15.77 -19.38
C GLN A 29 -0.99 16.59 -18.52
N SER A 30 -2.22 16.10 -18.35
CA SER A 30 -3.16 16.75 -17.43
C SER A 30 -2.64 16.68 -15.99
N LYS A 31 -3.07 17.62 -15.14
CA LYS A 31 -2.72 17.62 -13.72
C LYS A 31 -3.10 16.31 -13.04
N GLU A 32 -4.24 15.75 -13.43
CA GLU A 32 -4.76 14.46 -12.98
C GLU A 32 -3.82 13.32 -13.38
N GLN A 33 -3.45 13.24 -14.66
CA GLN A 33 -2.55 12.21 -15.16
C GLN A 33 -1.21 12.22 -14.43
N THR A 34 -0.63 13.40 -14.22
CA THR A 34 0.61 13.55 -13.47
C THR A 34 0.52 13.01 -12.04
N LEU A 35 -0.57 13.29 -11.31
CA LEU A 35 -0.76 12.76 -9.96
C LEU A 35 -0.92 11.22 -9.96
N HIS A 36 -1.61 10.68 -10.96
CA HIS A 36 -1.77 9.24 -11.13
C HIS A 36 -0.43 8.55 -11.45
N GLU A 37 0.41 9.17 -12.28
CA GLU A 37 1.75 8.68 -12.61
C GLU A 37 2.70 8.75 -11.41
N LEU A 38 2.66 9.82 -10.62
CA LEU A 38 3.43 9.93 -9.38
C LEU A 38 3.13 8.80 -8.38
N ASN A 39 1.85 8.44 -8.22
CA ASN A 39 1.45 7.35 -7.33
C ASN A 39 1.81 5.98 -7.91
N SER A 40 1.66 5.77 -9.23
CA SER A 40 2.11 4.53 -9.87
C SER A 40 3.62 4.35 -9.80
N LEU A 41 4.39 5.43 -10.02
CA LEU A 41 5.85 5.43 -9.87
C LEU A 41 6.24 5.07 -8.45
N LEU A 42 5.61 5.69 -7.44
CA LEU A 42 5.92 5.40 -6.04
C LEU A 42 5.59 3.96 -5.65
N VAL A 43 4.47 3.40 -6.13
CA VAL A 43 4.13 1.99 -5.94
C VAL A 43 5.19 1.09 -6.57
N ASN A 44 5.62 1.37 -7.81
CA ASN A 44 6.66 0.59 -8.48
C ASN A 44 8.00 0.66 -7.76
N VAL A 45 8.44 1.85 -7.35
CA VAL A 45 9.68 2.03 -6.58
C VAL A 45 9.63 1.26 -5.26
N VAL A 46 8.49 1.31 -4.56
CA VAL A 46 8.33 0.58 -3.29
C VAL A 46 8.40 -0.94 -3.48
N MET A 47 7.89 -1.46 -4.60
CA MET A 47 8.02 -2.88 -4.96
C MET A 47 9.47 -3.23 -5.34
N ASP A 48 10.11 -2.43 -6.18
CA ASP A 48 11.51 -2.62 -6.62
C ASP A 48 12.48 -2.63 -5.43
N ASP A 49 12.24 -1.78 -4.43
CA ASP A 49 13.07 -1.65 -3.23
C ASP A 49 12.71 -2.68 -2.13
N LEU A 50 11.75 -3.57 -2.38
CA LEU A 50 11.34 -4.68 -1.49
C LEU A 50 10.94 -4.22 -0.07
N TYR A 51 10.25 -3.07 0.04
CA TYR A 51 9.81 -2.59 1.35
C TYR A 51 8.71 -3.48 1.95
N THR A 52 8.78 -3.68 3.26
CA THR A 52 7.76 -4.42 4.00
C THR A 52 6.41 -3.68 3.95
N PRO A 53 5.26 -4.38 4.04
CA PRO A 53 3.94 -3.75 3.91
C PRO A 53 3.68 -2.53 4.82
N PRO A 54 4.08 -2.53 6.12
CA PRO A 54 3.91 -1.35 6.96
C PRO A 54 4.76 -0.17 6.47
N VAL A 55 6.02 -0.42 6.10
CA VAL A 55 6.94 0.60 5.60
C VAL A 55 6.43 1.18 4.29
N ALA A 56 5.91 0.36 3.38
CA ALA A 56 5.26 0.79 2.15
C ALA A 56 4.14 1.81 2.42
N ALA A 57 3.25 1.55 3.39
CA ALA A 57 2.17 2.47 3.74
C ALA A 57 2.69 3.83 4.25
N ARG A 58 3.79 3.82 5.01
CA ARG A 58 4.48 5.06 5.43
C ARG A 58 4.99 5.84 4.22
N ILE A 59 5.62 5.15 3.27
CA ILE A 59 6.18 5.74 2.04
C ILE A 59 5.07 6.37 1.18
N TYR A 60 3.90 5.75 1.08
CA TYR A 60 2.78 6.32 0.32
C TYR A 60 2.15 7.56 0.97
N THR A 61 2.19 7.66 2.30
CA THR A 61 1.43 8.66 3.06
C THR A 61 2.05 10.05 3.01
N TYR A 62 3.34 10.16 3.34
CA TYR A 62 4.00 11.47 3.46
C TYR A 62 4.08 12.27 2.13
N PRO A 63 4.42 11.67 0.97
CA PRO A 63 4.41 12.37 -0.31
C PRO A 63 3.01 12.87 -0.70
N ASN A 64 1.97 12.06 -0.46
CA ASN A 64 0.59 12.47 -0.74
C ASN A 64 0.14 13.64 0.15
N ILE A 65 0.52 13.65 1.44
CA ILE A 65 0.32 14.80 2.34
C ILE A 65 1.02 16.06 1.80
N ALA A 66 2.26 15.94 1.33
CA ALA A 66 3.02 17.06 0.78
C ALA A 66 2.35 17.63 -0.48
N PHE A 67 1.88 16.76 -1.38
CA PHE A 67 1.12 17.17 -2.55
C PHE A 67 -0.19 17.87 -2.15
N TYR A 68 -0.93 17.30 -1.20
CA TYR A 68 -2.21 17.83 -0.73
C TYR A 68 -2.07 19.23 -0.14
N GLU A 69 -1.08 19.45 0.74
CA GLU A 69 -0.85 20.75 1.39
C GLU A 69 -0.46 21.85 0.39
N CYS A 70 0.12 21.50 -0.75
CA CYS A 70 0.33 22.43 -1.85
C CYS A 70 -0.95 22.66 -2.67
N ILE A 71 -1.57 21.60 -3.20
CA ILE A 71 -2.67 21.72 -4.17
C ILE A 71 -3.95 22.29 -3.55
N ARG A 72 -4.14 22.17 -2.23
CA ARG A 72 -5.32 22.74 -1.55
C ARG A 72 -5.43 24.25 -1.70
N PHE A 73 -4.33 24.96 -1.97
CA PHE A 73 -4.40 26.40 -2.23
C PHE A 73 -5.03 26.76 -3.58
N GLU A 74 -5.19 25.79 -4.49
CA GLU A 74 -5.98 25.94 -5.72
C GLU A 74 -7.47 25.62 -5.51
N ASN A 75 -7.87 25.07 -4.36
CA ASN A 75 -9.24 24.63 -4.09
C ASN A 75 -9.67 24.90 -2.64
N ASN A 76 -10.52 25.92 -2.44
CA ASN A 76 -11.00 26.35 -1.12
C ASN A 76 -11.83 25.28 -0.37
N ASP A 77 -12.32 24.24 -1.04
CA ASP A 77 -13.06 23.15 -0.41
C ASP A 77 -12.16 22.11 0.29
N LEU A 78 -10.83 22.23 0.12
CA LEU A 78 -9.86 21.35 0.77
C LEU A 78 -9.36 21.98 2.07
N PRO A 79 -9.75 21.45 3.24
CA PRO A 79 -9.27 21.97 4.51
C PRO A 79 -7.78 21.68 4.70
N ALA A 80 -7.07 22.53 5.43
CA ALA A 80 -5.71 22.22 5.86
C ALA A 80 -5.69 20.92 6.70
N LEU A 81 -4.65 20.12 6.54
CA LEU A 81 -4.41 18.92 7.35
C LEU A 81 -3.77 19.30 8.69
N SER A 82 -3.11 20.47 8.77
CA SER A 82 -2.53 20.98 10.02
C SER A 82 -3.63 21.17 11.09
N GLY A 83 -3.36 20.73 12.32
CA GLY A 83 -4.35 20.74 13.40
C GLY A 83 -5.31 19.54 13.39
N LYS A 84 -5.31 18.74 12.32
CA LYS A 84 -6.02 17.45 12.24
C LYS A 84 -5.06 16.26 12.31
N LEU A 85 -3.88 16.40 11.70
CA LEU A 85 -2.80 15.41 11.79
C LEU A 85 -1.89 15.67 12.99
N ASN A 86 -1.49 14.60 13.66
CA ASN A 86 -0.64 14.67 14.85
C ASN A 86 0.71 15.32 14.54
N GLY A 87 0.95 16.50 15.11
CA GLY A 87 2.22 17.22 15.04
C GLY A 87 2.55 17.82 13.66
N LEU A 88 1.63 17.80 12.68
CA LEU A 88 1.87 18.38 11.36
C LEU A 88 1.98 19.92 11.50
N PRO A 89 3.09 20.55 11.04
CA PRO A 89 3.21 22.00 11.05
C PRO A 89 2.17 22.66 10.14
N THR A 90 1.82 23.90 10.45
CA THR A 90 0.97 24.70 9.57
C THR A 90 1.73 25.10 8.32
N ILE A 91 1.24 24.66 7.16
CA ILE A 91 1.72 25.12 5.85
C ILE A 91 0.88 26.32 5.43
N THR A 92 1.54 27.44 5.15
CA THR A 92 0.89 28.69 4.72
C THR A 92 1.21 28.98 3.27
N LYS A 93 0.33 29.74 2.59
CA LYS A 93 0.59 30.26 1.24
C LYS A 93 1.96 30.94 1.15
N SER A 94 2.54 30.90 -0.05
CA SER A 94 3.78 31.62 -0.35
C SER A 94 3.61 33.13 -0.14
N LYS A 95 4.66 33.81 0.31
CA LYS A 95 4.72 35.28 0.33
C LYS A 95 4.55 35.88 -1.07
N ASN A 96 4.90 35.11 -2.11
CA ASN A 96 4.75 35.46 -3.52
C ASN A 96 3.57 34.73 -4.17
N ASP A 97 2.43 34.61 -3.46
CA ASP A 97 1.24 33.83 -3.86
C ASP A 97 0.84 33.99 -5.34
N LYS A 98 0.86 35.24 -5.84
CA LYS A 98 0.47 35.56 -7.23
C LYS A 98 1.37 34.97 -8.31
N GLN A 99 2.59 34.54 -7.97
CA GLN A 99 3.57 33.97 -8.89
C GLN A 99 3.71 32.44 -8.74
N VAL A 100 3.06 31.85 -7.73
CA VAL A 100 3.18 30.41 -7.44
C VAL A 100 2.13 29.62 -8.20
N ASN A 101 2.59 28.62 -8.94
CA ASN A 101 1.78 27.53 -9.43
C ASN A 101 1.80 26.39 -8.41
N TYR A 102 0.74 26.28 -7.64
CA TYR A 102 0.63 25.32 -6.54
C TYR A 102 0.63 23.87 -6.99
N PHE A 103 0.18 23.57 -8.21
CA PHE A 103 0.34 22.24 -8.80
C PHE A 103 1.80 21.87 -9.05
N ILE A 104 2.60 22.76 -9.64
CA ILE A 104 4.05 22.52 -9.82
C ILE A 104 4.71 22.35 -8.45
N SER A 105 4.38 23.20 -7.48
CA SER A 105 4.87 23.06 -6.11
C SER A 105 4.46 21.76 -5.45
N ALA A 106 3.25 21.25 -5.73
CA ALA A 106 2.76 19.96 -5.21
C ALA A 106 3.58 18.78 -5.77
N VAL A 107 3.88 18.79 -7.08
CA VAL A 107 4.74 17.78 -7.71
C VAL A 107 6.16 17.82 -7.14
N VAL A 108 6.73 19.01 -6.97
CA VAL A 108 8.06 19.19 -6.39
C VAL A 108 8.11 18.73 -4.92
N ALA A 109 7.11 19.08 -4.12
CA ALA A 109 7.02 18.66 -2.72
C ALA A 109 6.85 17.14 -2.60
N TYR A 110 5.96 16.54 -3.42
CA TYR A 110 5.76 15.08 -3.47
C TYR A 110 7.06 14.35 -3.78
N THR A 111 7.73 14.74 -4.86
CA THR A 111 8.96 14.06 -5.33
C THR A 111 10.11 14.24 -4.34
N GLN A 112 10.24 15.41 -3.70
CA GLN A 112 11.24 15.64 -2.66
C GLN A 112 11.03 14.76 -1.42
N VAL A 113 9.79 14.59 -0.99
CA VAL A 113 9.48 13.71 0.15
C VAL A 113 9.63 12.25 -0.24
N ALA A 114 9.14 11.86 -1.42
CA ALA A 114 9.20 10.48 -1.92
C ALA A 114 10.66 9.99 -2.06
N LYS A 115 11.54 10.78 -2.67
CA LYS A 115 12.95 10.38 -2.81
C LYS A 115 13.67 10.22 -1.47
N ASN A 116 13.24 10.92 -0.43
CA ASN A 116 13.86 10.80 0.90
C ASN A 116 13.40 9.55 1.68
N LEU A 117 12.49 8.76 1.11
CA LEU A 117 11.84 7.61 1.75
C LEU A 117 12.13 6.27 1.05
N VAL A 118 12.78 6.28 -0.11
CA VAL A 118 13.01 5.12 -0.98
C VAL A 118 14.51 4.90 -1.21
N GLY A 119 14.92 3.68 -1.57
CA GLY A 119 16.31 3.36 -1.90
C GLY A 119 16.66 3.69 -3.35
N SER A 120 15.73 3.48 -4.28
CA SER A 120 15.87 3.86 -5.70
C SER A 120 15.55 5.34 -5.94
N GLU A 121 16.22 6.25 -5.21
CA GLU A 121 15.97 7.70 -5.24
C GLU A 121 16.00 8.28 -6.66
N TYR A 122 16.92 7.77 -7.50
CA TYR A 122 17.13 8.22 -8.87
C TYR A 122 15.87 8.09 -9.74
N LYS A 123 15.03 7.05 -9.53
CA LYS A 123 13.77 6.88 -10.30
C LYS A 123 12.80 8.04 -10.06
N ILE A 124 12.76 8.57 -8.83
CA ILE A 124 11.93 9.72 -8.48
C ILE A 124 12.54 11.02 -9.01
N GLU A 125 13.86 11.17 -8.92
CA GLU A 125 14.56 12.38 -9.38
C GLU A 125 14.53 12.50 -10.92
N ASP A 126 14.78 11.41 -11.66
CA ASP A 126 14.75 11.38 -13.13
C ASP A 126 13.35 11.74 -13.66
N TRP A 127 12.31 11.20 -13.01
CA TRP A 127 10.93 11.56 -13.34
C TRP A 127 10.66 13.04 -13.06
N LYS A 128 11.13 13.57 -11.92
CA LYS A 128 10.98 15.00 -11.55
C LYS A 128 11.67 15.90 -12.57
N ILE A 129 12.90 15.57 -12.97
CA ILE A 129 13.67 16.33 -13.97
C ILE A 129 12.88 16.38 -15.29
N THR A 130 12.43 15.23 -15.77
CA THR A 130 11.63 15.13 -17.00
C THR A 130 10.36 15.97 -16.94
N PHE A 131 9.63 15.90 -15.81
CA PHE A 131 8.45 16.74 -15.59
C PHE A 131 8.80 18.23 -15.64
N LEU A 132 9.83 18.68 -14.90
CA LEU A 132 10.20 20.08 -14.84
C LEU A 132 10.70 20.61 -16.20
N ASP A 133 11.42 19.79 -16.97
CA ASP A 133 11.85 20.17 -18.32
C ASP A 133 10.66 20.32 -19.27
N SER A 134 9.64 19.46 -19.18
CA SER A 134 8.39 19.62 -19.95
C SER A 134 7.63 20.91 -19.59
N VAL A 135 7.65 21.29 -18.31
CA VAL A 135 7.02 22.52 -17.81
C VAL A 135 7.81 23.76 -18.24
N ARG A 136 9.14 23.70 -18.27
CA ARG A 136 10.03 24.79 -18.76
C ARG A 136 9.77 25.13 -20.22
N LEU A 137 9.50 24.13 -21.05
CA LEU A 137 9.22 24.33 -22.47
C LEU A 137 7.87 25.01 -22.74
N SER A 138 6.98 25.09 -21.73
CA SER A 138 5.59 25.53 -21.89
C SER A 138 5.19 26.75 -21.02
N ASN A 139 6.07 27.28 -20.15
CA ASN A 139 5.72 28.34 -19.20
C ASN A 139 6.79 29.44 -19.07
N ASP A 140 6.38 30.59 -18.51
CA ASP A 140 7.30 31.65 -18.05
C ASP A 140 8.24 31.13 -16.94
N THR A 141 9.54 31.33 -17.15
CA THR A 141 10.63 30.89 -16.26
C THR A 141 10.56 31.51 -14.86
N SER A 142 9.97 32.71 -14.73
CA SER A 142 9.91 33.43 -13.44
C SER A 142 8.99 32.74 -12.42
N GLY A 143 7.76 32.42 -12.79
CA GLY A 143 6.79 31.72 -11.94
C GLY A 143 7.20 30.28 -11.64
N LEU A 144 7.88 29.62 -12.58
CA LEU A 144 8.41 28.27 -12.38
C LEU A 144 9.43 28.21 -11.24
N PHE A 145 10.40 29.14 -11.21
CA PHE A 145 11.42 29.17 -10.16
C PHE A 145 10.81 29.34 -8.77
N VAL A 146 9.88 30.30 -8.62
CA VAL A 146 9.18 30.54 -7.35
C VAL A 146 8.34 29.32 -6.92
N SER A 147 7.72 28.62 -7.88
CA SER A 147 6.95 27.40 -7.64
C SER A 147 7.82 26.23 -7.17
N ILE A 148 9.01 26.06 -7.76
CA ILE A 148 9.99 25.04 -7.34
C ILE A 148 10.48 25.36 -5.92
N GLN A 149 10.85 26.60 -5.64
CA GLN A 149 11.31 27.01 -4.31
C GLN A 149 10.25 26.77 -3.23
N TYR A 150 8.99 27.12 -3.52
CA TYR A 150 7.90 26.88 -2.58
C TYR A 150 7.63 25.38 -2.38
N GLY A 151 7.63 24.59 -3.46
CA GLY A 151 7.51 23.13 -3.37
C GLY A 151 8.62 22.50 -2.53
N ASN A 152 9.86 22.96 -2.68
CA ASN A 152 10.97 22.48 -1.85
C ASN A 152 10.79 22.84 -0.37
N LEU A 153 10.34 24.07 -0.07
CA LEU A 153 10.06 24.50 1.29
C LEU A 153 9.00 23.64 1.97
N VAL A 154 7.91 23.32 1.27
CA VAL A 154 6.87 22.42 1.79
C VAL A 154 7.42 21.00 1.96
N GLY A 155 8.15 20.49 0.97
CA GLY A 155 8.82 19.19 1.05
C GLY A 155 9.74 19.08 2.27
N ASP A 156 10.57 20.09 2.51
CA ASP A 156 11.44 20.16 3.68
C ASP A 156 10.65 20.19 5.00
N ALA A 157 9.56 20.96 5.08
CA ALA A 157 8.72 20.97 6.27
C ALA A 157 8.13 19.58 6.58
N ILE A 158 7.68 18.85 5.55
CA ILE A 158 7.19 17.47 5.70
C ILE A 158 8.33 16.52 6.08
N ILE A 159 9.53 16.67 5.52
CA ILE A 159 10.72 15.88 5.90
C ILE A 159 11.11 16.12 7.36
N GLN A 160 11.04 17.35 7.84
CA GLN A 160 11.32 17.65 9.26
C GLN A 160 10.25 17.07 10.19
N TRP A 161 8.99 17.01 9.74
CA TRP A 161 7.90 16.41 10.49
C TRP A 161 7.95 14.88 10.49
N LEU A 162 8.32 14.23 9.38
CA LEU A 162 8.44 12.78 9.28
C LEU A 162 9.61 12.24 10.10
N LYS A 163 10.70 13.00 10.27
CA LYS A 163 11.84 12.61 11.13
C LYS A 163 11.46 12.47 12.62
N LYS A 164 10.30 12.97 13.01
CA LYS A 164 9.78 12.96 14.40
C LYS A 164 8.63 11.96 14.57
N ASP A 165 8.52 10.95 13.70
CA ASP A 165 7.46 9.95 13.76
C ASP A 165 7.88 8.63 14.44
N HIS A 166 9.08 8.61 15.01
CA HIS A 166 9.71 7.47 15.68
C HIS A 166 10.16 6.30 14.78
N TYR A 167 10.10 6.45 13.44
CA TYR A 167 10.60 5.42 12.53
C TYR A 167 12.11 5.20 12.64
N ASN A 168 12.91 6.26 12.73
CA ASN A 168 14.37 6.11 12.81
C ASN A 168 14.79 5.46 14.12
N GLU A 169 14.15 5.85 15.22
CA GLU A 169 14.34 5.27 16.54
C GLU A 169 13.98 3.78 16.55
N SER A 170 12.89 3.39 15.86
CA SER A 170 12.47 1.99 15.80
C SER A 170 13.47 1.08 15.08
N ARG A 171 14.30 1.60 14.16
CA ARG A 171 15.37 0.83 13.49
C ARG A 171 16.50 0.42 14.41
N GLY A 172 16.70 1.13 15.52
CA GLY A 172 17.72 0.83 16.54
C GLY A 172 17.23 -0.10 17.66
N LEU A 173 15.94 -0.47 17.67
CA LEU A 173 15.37 -1.32 18.71
C LEU A 173 15.66 -2.81 18.45
N MET A 174 15.62 -3.60 19.53
CA MET A 174 15.84 -5.05 19.45
C MET A 174 14.82 -5.73 18.53
N ARG A 175 15.25 -6.80 17.86
CA ARG A 175 14.34 -7.67 17.11
C ARG A 175 13.32 -8.34 18.04
N HIS A 176 12.24 -8.85 17.47
CA HIS A 176 11.25 -9.60 18.23
C HIS A 176 11.90 -10.84 18.86
N VAL A 177 11.81 -10.96 20.18
CA VAL A 177 12.25 -12.17 20.89
C VAL A 177 11.06 -13.10 20.97
N THR A 178 11.18 -14.27 20.36
CA THR A 178 10.11 -15.29 20.35
C THR A 178 9.88 -15.81 21.76
N ASN A 179 8.62 -15.83 22.19
CA ASN A 179 8.24 -16.37 23.48
C ASN A 179 8.04 -17.90 23.39
N THR A 180 8.35 -18.65 24.46
CA THR A 180 8.21 -20.11 24.51
C THR A 180 6.81 -20.59 24.88
N GLY A 181 5.88 -19.68 25.17
CA GLY A 181 4.49 -20.03 25.45
C GLY A 181 3.81 -20.75 24.29
N VAL A 182 3.01 -21.78 24.59
CA VAL A 182 2.41 -22.69 23.59
C VAL A 182 1.47 -22.02 22.59
N GLY A 183 0.93 -20.84 22.92
CA GLY A 183 0.07 -20.03 22.07
C GLY A 183 0.75 -18.84 21.41
N ASN A 184 2.05 -18.66 21.66
CA ASN A 184 2.84 -17.56 21.13
C ASN A 184 3.29 -17.82 19.69
N TRP A 185 3.46 -16.75 18.93
CA TRP A 185 3.94 -16.83 17.55
C TRP A 185 5.34 -17.44 17.50
N GLN A 186 5.54 -18.30 16.51
CA GLN A 186 6.84 -18.87 16.16
C GLN A 186 7.11 -18.57 14.69
N PRO A 187 8.39 -18.39 14.31
CA PRO A 187 8.79 -18.37 12.90
C PRO A 187 8.28 -19.63 12.20
N THR A 188 7.72 -19.46 11.01
CA THR A 188 7.06 -20.54 10.26
C THR A 188 7.97 -21.13 9.19
N PRO A 189 7.72 -22.38 8.74
CA PRO A 189 8.50 -23.05 7.69
C PRO A 189 8.65 -22.26 6.37
N ILE A 190 9.56 -22.75 5.52
CA ILE A 190 10.28 -22.08 4.41
C ILE A 190 11.47 -21.28 4.94
N ASP A 191 11.26 -20.05 5.42
CA ASP A 191 12.39 -19.16 5.77
C ASP A 191 12.72 -19.10 7.28
N PHE A 192 11.79 -19.52 8.15
CA PHE A 192 11.87 -19.26 9.61
C PHE A 192 12.25 -17.81 9.93
N ALA A 193 11.75 -16.88 9.10
CA ALA A 193 12.14 -15.48 9.15
C ALA A 193 11.70 -14.80 10.46
N GLN A 194 12.48 -13.79 10.85
CA GLN A 194 12.24 -13.00 12.05
C GLN A 194 10.97 -12.15 11.91
N GLY A 195 10.31 -11.87 13.04
CA GLY A 195 9.10 -11.05 13.07
C GLY A 195 9.31 -9.67 12.45
N LEU A 196 8.51 -9.32 11.44
CA LEU A 196 8.63 -8.06 10.70
C LEU A 196 8.06 -6.84 11.43
N GLU A 197 8.92 -5.84 11.63
CA GLU A 197 8.60 -4.53 12.20
C GLU A 197 7.92 -4.61 13.60
N PRO A 198 8.55 -5.27 14.60
CA PRO A 198 7.94 -5.49 15.93
C PRO A 198 7.54 -4.22 16.68
N HIS A 199 8.22 -3.12 16.37
CA HIS A 199 8.00 -1.83 17.00
C HIS A 199 7.16 -0.90 16.14
N TRP A 200 6.49 -1.38 15.09
CA TRP A 200 5.67 -0.52 14.23
C TRP A 200 4.55 0.20 15.02
N GLY A 201 4.06 -0.44 16.08
CA GLY A 201 3.09 0.13 17.00
C GLY A 201 3.64 1.26 17.90
N THR A 202 4.90 1.68 17.77
CA THR A 202 5.48 2.83 18.50
C THR A 202 5.55 4.10 17.64
N LEU A 203 5.33 3.98 16.33
CA LEU A 203 5.33 5.13 15.43
C LEU A 203 4.18 6.09 15.76
N ARG A 204 4.39 7.37 15.48
CA ARG A 204 3.35 8.41 15.60
C ARG A 204 2.22 8.12 14.60
N PRO A 205 0.98 7.85 15.07
CA PRO A 205 -0.17 7.77 14.17
C PRO A 205 -0.47 9.12 13.52
N MET A 206 -1.14 9.11 12.38
CA MET A 206 -1.58 10.30 11.66
C MET A 206 -2.79 10.94 12.33
N THR A 207 -3.85 10.17 12.54
CA THR A 207 -5.14 10.67 13.08
C THR A 207 -5.52 10.03 14.42
N MET A 208 -4.97 8.86 14.76
CA MET A 208 -5.24 8.22 16.04
C MET A 208 -4.50 8.92 17.19
N LYS A 209 -5.10 8.99 18.38
CA LYS A 209 -4.45 9.48 19.60
C LYS A 209 -3.37 8.53 20.11
N THR A 210 -3.62 7.24 19.98
CA THR A 210 -2.72 6.16 20.40
C THR A 210 -2.82 4.98 19.44
N PRO A 211 -1.76 4.20 19.24
CA PRO A 211 -1.79 2.95 18.46
C PRO A 211 -2.89 1.96 18.88
N ALA A 212 -3.24 1.96 20.17
CA ALA A 212 -4.27 1.08 20.75
C ALA A 212 -5.72 1.60 20.58
N GLN A 213 -5.94 2.77 19.97
CA GLN A 213 -7.26 3.42 19.95
C GLN A 213 -8.35 2.54 19.33
N PHE A 214 -7.98 1.74 18.32
CA PHE A 214 -8.86 0.79 17.64
C PHE A 214 -8.45 -0.66 17.86
N SER A 215 -7.67 -0.96 18.91
CA SER A 215 -7.44 -2.35 19.34
C SER A 215 -8.78 -3.04 19.58
N PRO A 216 -9.02 -4.23 18.97
CA PRO A 216 -10.27 -4.94 19.16
C PRO A 216 -10.50 -5.32 20.63
N LYS A 217 -11.75 -5.17 21.08
CA LYS A 217 -12.18 -5.65 22.40
C LYS A 217 -12.33 -7.17 22.42
N GLU A 218 -12.89 -7.73 21.36
CA GLU A 218 -12.98 -9.17 21.12
C GLU A 218 -11.62 -9.69 20.69
N LYS A 219 -11.16 -10.81 21.27
CA LYS A 219 -9.88 -11.44 20.94
C LYS A 219 -10.04 -12.93 20.73
N LEU A 220 -9.24 -13.48 19.83
CA LEU A 220 -9.08 -14.91 19.67
C LEU A 220 -7.98 -15.40 20.62
N VAL A 221 -8.38 -15.93 21.78
CA VAL A 221 -7.44 -16.38 22.82
C VAL A 221 -7.09 -17.85 22.65
N TYR A 222 -5.80 -18.18 22.64
CA TYR A 222 -5.31 -19.55 22.55
C TYR A 222 -5.95 -20.46 23.61
N ASN A 223 -6.58 -21.56 23.17
CA ASN A 223 -7.11 -22.61 24.02
C ASN A 223 -7.41 -23.86 23.18
N MET A 224 -6.71 -24.98 23.41
CA MET A 224 -6.91 -26.22 22.63
C MET A 224 -7.98 -27.16 23.21
N SER A 225 -8.78 -26.72 24.18
CA SER A 225 -9.99 -27.46 24.58
C SER A 225 -10.97 -27.52 23.41
N LYS A 226 -11.51 -28.72 23.12
CA LYS A 226 -12.48 -28.94 22.01
C LYS A 226 -13.71 -28.03 22.03
N LYS A 227 -14.05 -27.48 23.20
CA LYS A 227 -15.20 -26.56 23.37
C LYS A 227 -14.85 -25.09 23.11
N SER A 228 -13.56 -24.73 23.08
CA SER A 228 -13.09 -23.35 22.96
C SER A 228 -13.38 -22.77 21.57
N VAL A 229 -13.41 -21.44 21.48
CA VAL A 229 -13.52 -20.73 20.20
C VAL A 229 -12.27 -20.95 19.34
N PHE A 230 -11.09 -20.95 19.96
CA PHE A 230 -9.82 -21.15 19.27
C PHE A 230 -9.72 -22.51 18.58
N TYR A 231 -10.00 -23.61 19.30
CA TYR A 231 -9.96 -24.95 18.73
C TYR A 231 -10.93 -25.09 17.55
N LYS A 232 -12.15 -24.57 17.68
CA LYS A 232 -13.13 -24.57 16.59
C LYS A 232 -12.62 -23.84 15.36
N ASN A 233 -11.92 -22.71 15.54
CA ASN A 233 -11.31 -21.96 14.44
C ASN A 233 -10.13 -22.70 13.78
N VAL A 234 -9.32 -23.42 14.56
CA VAL A 234 -8.23 -24.28 14.04
C VAL A 234 -8.80 -25.39 13.15
N ILE A 235 -9.87 -26.05 13.59
CA ILE A 235 -10.53 -27.10 12.80
C ILE A 235 -11.28 -26.52 11.59
N GLU A 236 -11.90 -25.34 11.74
CA GLU A 236 -12.60 -24.65 10.63
C GLU A 236 -11.62 -24.31 9.50
N ILE A 237 -10.48 -23.66 9.79
CA ILE A 237 -9.50 -23.33 8.75
C ILE A 237 -8.85 -24.58 8.14
N TYR A 238 -8.55 -25.61 8.94
CA TYR A 238 -8.06 -26.90 8.45
C TYR A 238 -8.99 -27.50 7.40
N ASN A 239 -10.29 -27.56 7.71
CA ASN A 239 -11.30 -28.11 6.82
C ASN A 239 -11.55 -27.21 5.59
N ILE A 240 -11.50 -25.89 5.74
CA ILE A 240 -11.61 -24.96 4.60
C ILE A 240 -10.49 -25.23 3.60
N VAL A 241 -9.24 -25.32 4.05
CA VAL A 241 -8.09 -25.52 3.17
C VAL A 241 -8.08 -26.90 2.53
N LYS A 242 -8.44 -27.97 3.27
CA LYS A 242 -8.55 -29.32 2.68
C LYS A 242 -9.62 -29.45 1.61
N ASN A 243 -10.63 -28.57 1.61
CA ASN A 243 -11.77 -28.63 0.70
C ASN A 243 -11.88 -27.35 -0.16
N LEU A 244 -10.75 -26.76 -0.55
CA LEU A 244 -10.74 -25.59 -1.43
C LEU A 244 -11.23 -25.93 -2.84
N ASP A 245 -12.15 -25.12 -3.34
CA ASP A 245 -12.52 -25.09 -4.75
C ASP A 245 -11.64 -24.10 -5.54
N SER A 246 -11.77 -24.13 -6.86
CA SER A 246 -11.01 -23.26 -7.77
C SER A 246 -11.32 -21.77 -7.57
N THR A 247 -12.52 -21.43 -7.11
CA THR A 247 -12.93 -20.04 -6.88
C THR A 247 -12.23 -19.46 -5.65
N ARG A 248 -12.27 -20.19 -4.53
CA ARG A 248 -11.58 -19.80 -3.28
C ARG A 248 -10.08 -19.78 -3.45
N THR A 249 -9.54 -20.72 -4.21
CA THR A 249 -8.12 -20.74 -4.59
C THR A 249 -7.74 -19.48 -5.36
N ALA A 250 -8.52 -19.12 -6.39
CA ALA A 250 -8.28 -17.90 -7.16
C ALA A 250 -8.40 -16.63 -6.30
N VAL A 251 -9.33 -16.58 -5.34
CA VAL A 251 -9.47 -15.47 -4.39
C VAL A 251 -8.24 -15.33 -3.49
N ALA A 252 -7.72 -16.45 -2.97
CA ALA A 252 -6.51 -16.44 -2.14
C ALA A 252 -5.30 -15.90 -2.90
N TRP A 253 -5.09 -16.34 -4.15
CA TRP A 253 -3.98 -15.89 -4.98
C TRP A 253 -4.10 -14.44 -5.44
N TYR A 254 -5.31 -13.97 -5.74
CA TYR A 254 -5.55 -12.59 -6.18
C TYR A 254 -5.16 -11.57 -5.09
N TRP A 255 -5.44 -11.91 -3.83
CA TRP A 255 -5.22 -11.02 -2.69
C TRP A 255 -4.03 -11.46 -1.83
N ASP A 256 -3.10 -12.23 -2.41
CA ASP A 256 -1.92 -12.70 -1.69
C ASP A 256 -1.02 -11.52 -1.30
N ASP A 257 -0.82 -10.58 -2.25
CA ASP A 257 -0.13 -9.28 -2.10
C ASP A 257 1.11 -9.36 -1.20
N ASN A 258 1.84 -10.47 -1.27
CA ASN A 258 3.03 -10.70 -0.48
C ASN A 258 4.25 -10.40 -1.36
N PRO A 259 4.90 -9.24 -1.20
CA PRO A 259 6.09 -8.89 -1.98
C PRO A 259 7.33 -9.74 -1.58
N ASN A 260 7.25 -10.49 -0.49
CA ASN A 260 8.36 -11.22 0.10
C ASN A 260 8.17 -12.74 0.02
N ILE A 261 7.49 -13.24 -1.02
CA ILE A 261 7.38 -14.69 -1.23
C ILE A 261 8.75 -15.21 -1.61
N SER A 262 9.31 -16.04 -0.74
CA SER A 262 10.58 -16.74 -0.99
C SER A 262 10.29 -17.95 -1.87
N ILE A 263 10.97 -18.05 -3.01
CA ILE A 263 11.04 -19.28 -3.79
C ILE A 263 12.45 -19.84 -3.62
N ASP A 264 12.51 -20.99 -2.95
CA ASP A 264 13.71 -21.81 -2.85
C ASP A 264 13.83 -22.70 -4.10
N ASP A 265 14.78 -22.38 -5.00
CA ASP A 265 15.15 -23.23 -6.14
C ASP A 265 16.58 -23.77 -5.92
N GLY A 266 16.68 -24.77 -5.04
CA GLY A 266 17.96 -25.38 -4.65
C GLY A 266 18.83 -24.44 -3.81
N HIS A 267 19.92 -23.91 -4.38
CA HIS A 267 20.80 -22.94 -3.71
C HIS A 267 20.45 -21.48 -4.02
N PHE A 268 19.42 -21.25 -4.85
CA PHE A 268 19.01 -19.92 -5.28
C PHE A 268 17.68 -19.54 -4.63
N ASN A 269 17.71 -18.51 -3.78
CA ASN A 269 16.51 -17.96 -3.17
C ASN A 269 16.21 -16.61 -3.83
N HIS A 270 14.99 -16.45 -4.33
CA HIS A 270 14.55 -15.20 -4.95
C HIS A 270 13.13 -14.83 -4.51
N PHE A 271 12.85 -13.53 -4.50
CA PHE A 271 11.54 -12.99 -4.14
C PHE A 271 10.68 -12.77 -5.39
N VAL A 272 9.40 -13.16 -5.32
CA VAL A 272 8.44 -12.86 -6.39
C VAL A 272 8.03 -11.40 -6.33
N HIS A 273 8.17 -10.69 -7.44
CA HIS A 273 7.75 -9.30 -7.57
C HIS A 273 6.22 -9.20 -7.54
N LYS A 274 5.66 -8.77 -6.41
CA LYS A 274 4.22 -8.54 -6.22
C LYS A 274 3.96 -7.20 -5.55
N ILE A 275 2.77 -6.64 -5.78
CA ILE A 275 2.32 -5.46 -5.08
C ILE A 275 2.05 -5.76 -3.61
N SER A 276 2.37 -4.80 -2.73
CA SER A 276 1.96 -4.88 -1.32
C SER A 276 0.48 -4.52 -1.17
N PRO A 277 -0.19 -4.93 -0.08
CA PRO A 277 -1.62 -4.66 0.08
C PRO A 277 -1.93 -3.16 0.11
N GLY A 278 -1.02 -2.36 0.68
CA GLY A 278 -1.13 -0.90 0.66
C GLY A 278 -1.04 -0.35 -0.77
N GLY A 279 -0.09 -0.84 -1.57
CA GLY A 279 0.07 -0.45 -2.97
C GLY A 279 -1.16 -0.82 -3.80
N HIS A 280 -1.74 -1.99 -3.57
CA HIS A 280 -2.95 -2.47 -4.23
C HIS A 280 -4.11 -1.47 -4.04
N TRP A 281 -4.37 -1.04 -2.79
CA TRP A 281 -5.42 -0.05 -2.52
C TRP A 281 -5.12 1.36 -3.02
N ILE A 282 -3.84 1.76 -3.14
CA ILE A 282 -3.46 3.00 -3.84
C ILE A 282 -3.79 2.89 -5.34
N MET A 283 -3.57 1.74 -5.96
CA MET A 283 -3.88 1.52 -7.37
C MET A 283 -5.40 1.36 -7.64
N ILE A 284 -6.17 0.80 -6.70
CA ILE A 284 -7.64 0.86 -6.73
C ILE A 284 -8.13 2.31 -6.63
N THR A 285 -7.53 3.11 -5.74
CA THR A 285 -7.83 4.56 -5.64
C THR A 285 -7.56 5.27 -6.98
N ARG A 286 -6.45 4.92 -7.64
CA ARG A 286 -6.12 5.42 -8.98
C ARG A 286 -7.18 5.08 -10.01
N GLN A 287 -7.59 3.81 -10.11
CA GLN A 287 -8.64 3.39 -11.04
C GLN A 287 -9.93 4.17 -10.80
N ALA A 288 -10.39 4.28 -9.55
CA ALA A 288 -11.62 4.99 -9.22
C ALA A 288 -11.56 6.48 -9.58
N CYS A 289 -10.43 7.14 -9.32
CA CYS A 289 -10.23 8.53 -9.73
C CYS A 289 -10.26 8.72 -11.26
N ILE A 290 -9.63 7.83 -12.01
CA ILE A 290 -9.59 7.87 -13.48
C ILE A 290 -10.99 7.61 -14.05
N GLU A 291 -11.66 6.55 -13.61
CA GLU A 291 -12.99 6.16 -14.09
C GLU A 291 -14.05 7.25 -13.85
N LYS A 292 -13.88 8.05 -12.78
CA LYS A 292 -14.77 9.17 -12.46
C LYS A 292 -14.28 10.52 -12.94
N ASN A 293 -13.15 10.60 -13.65
CA ASN A 293 -12.55 11.86 -14.08
C ASN A 293 -12.44 12.88 -12.93
N ILE A 294 -11.98 12.41 -11.77
CA ILE A 294 -11.90 13.22 -10.56
C ILE A 294 -10.85 14.33 -10.75
N PRO A 295 -11.19 15.62 -10.52
CA PRO A 295 -10.22 16.71 -10.63
C PRO A 295 -9.05 16.54 -9.65
N VAL A 296 -7.85 16.98 -10.06
CA VAL A 296 -6.59 16.73 -9.33
C VAL A 296 -6.63 17.02 -7.83
N ALA A 297 -7.30 18.10 -7.41
CA ALA A 297 -7.44 18.45 -6.00
C ALA A 297 -8.23 17.40 -5.20
N LYS A 298 -9.36 16.93 -5.75
CA LYS A 298 -10.17 15.87 -5.13
C LYS A 298 -9.54 14.49 -5.27
N ALA A 299 -8.79 14.25 -6.35
CA ALA A 299 -7.99 13.03 -6.49
C ALA A 299 -6.87 12.99 -5.43
N SER A 300 -6.21 14.11 -5.17
CA SER A 300 -5.22 14.25 -4.09
C SER A 300 -5.85 14.00 -2.72
N GLN A 301 -7.09 14.48 -2.49
CA GLN A 301 -7.85 14.14 -1.28
C GLN A 301 -8.04 12.62 -1.15
N ALA A 302 -8.46 11.94 -2.22
CA ALA A 302 -8.65 10.49 -2.21
C ALA A 302 -7.37 9.72 -1.88
N TYR A 303 -6.26 10.02 -2.55
CA TYR A 303 -4.96 9.38 -2.24
C TYR A 303 -4.49 9.67 -0.81
N THR A 304 -4.62 10.92 -0.36
CA THR A 304 -4.15 11.34 0.96
C THR A 304 -4.93 10.65 2.07
N LEU A 305 -6.26 10.65 1.99
CA LEU A 305 -7.09 10.01 3.02
C LEU A 305 -6.95 8.48 3.00
N THR A 306 -6.87 7.86 1.81
CA THR A 306 -6.64 6.41 1.72
C THR A 306 -5.28 6.02 2.28
N SER A 307 -4.20 6.73 1.94
CA SER A 307 -2.86 6.45 2.47
C SER A 307 -2.76 6.66 3.98
N ILE A 308 -3.37 7.72 4.51
CA ILE A 308 -3.51 7.93 5.96
C ILE A 308 -4.22 6.75 6.64
N ALA A 309 -5.34 6.28 6.08
CA ALA A 309 -6.09 5.15 6.63
C ALA A 309 -5.29 3.84 6.56
N LEU A 310 -4.51 3.62 5.49
CA LEU A 310 -3.60 2.49 5.39
C LEU A 310 -2.54 2.55 6.50
N PHE A 311 -1.85 3.69 6.65
CA PHE A 311 -0.75 3.83 7.61
C PHE A 311 -1.23 3.74 9.08
N ASP A 312 -2.34 4.41 9.43
CA ASP A 312 -2.96 4.26 10.76
C ASP A 312 -3.47 2.82 10.98
N GLY A 313 -4.01 2.19 9.93
CA GLY A 313 -4.39 0.77 9.92
C GLY A 313 -3.22 -0.15 10.26
N PHE A 314 -2.06 0.04 9.63
CA PHE A 314 -0.85 -0.71 9.90
C PHE A 314 -0.34 -0.47 11.34
N ILE A 315 -0.32 0.77 11.82
CA ILE A 315 0.09 1.07 13.20
C ILE A 315 -0.80 0.35 14.22
N SER A 316 -2.14 0.44 14.06
CA SER A 316 -3.07 -0.21 14.99
C SER A 316 -2.99 -1.74 14.90
N CYS A 317 -2.86 -2.29 13.70
CA CYS A 317 -2.77 -3.74 13.50
C CYS A 317 -1.48 -4.31 14.08
N TRP A 318 -0.33 -3.68 13.79
CA TRP A 318 0.96 -4.17 14.30
C TRP A 318 1.08 -4.01 15.80
N TYR A 319 0.53 -2.94 16.38
CA TYR A 319 0.42 -2.82 17.83
C TYR A 319 -0.30 -4.05 18.43
N GLU A 320 -1.43 -4.48 17.85
CA GLU A 320 -2.17 -5.63 18.35
C GLU A 320 -1.45 -6.96 18.09
N LYS A 321 -0.78 -7.10 16.94
CA LYS A 321 0.04 -8.28 16.58
C LYS A 321 1.10 -8.59 17.61
N TYR A 322 1.92 -7.61 17.95
CA TYR A 322 3.03 -7.81 18.88
C TYR A 322 2.59 -7.76 20.35
N LYS A 323 1.38 -7.26 20.63
CA LYS A 323 0.78 -7.33 21.97
C LYS A 323 0.14 -8.68 22.27
N THR A 324 -0.58 -9.26 21.30
CA THR A 324 -1.27 -10.55 21.47
C THR A 324 -0.36 -11.72 21.15
N ASP A 325 0.57 -11.52 20.21
CA ASP A 325 1.60 -12.50 19.85
C ASP A 325 1.04 -13.88 19.47
N LEU A 326 -0.08 -13.92 18.74
CA LEU A 326 -0.82 -15.16 18.50
C LEU A 326 -0.15 -16.07 17.46
N ILE A 327 -0.11 -17.37 17.77
CA ILE A 327 0.36 -18.45 16.89
C ILE A 327 -0.42 -18.56 15.57
N ARG A 328 0.30 -18.86 14.48
CA ARG A 328 -0.24 -19.05 13.13
C ARG A 328 -0.91 -20.43 12.95
N PRO A 329 -1.86 -20.58 12.00
CA PRO A 329 -2.54 -21.87 11.76
C PRO A 329 -1.60 -23.02 11.45
N VAL A 330 -0.61 -22.81 10.56
CA VAL A 330 0.34 -23.86 10.16
C VAL A 330 1.03 -24.49 11.38
N THR A 331 1.52 -23.67 12.31
CA THR A 331 2.24 -24.15 13.49
C THR A 331 1.35 -24.99 14.41
N ILE A 332 0.11 -24.53 14.68
CA ILE A 332 -0.77 -25.25 15.60
C ILE A 332 -1.39 -26.50 14.95
N ILE A 333 -1.68 -26.45 13.65
CA ILE A 333 -2.22 -27.59 12.91
C ILE A 333 -1.16 -28.68 12.79
N HIS A 334 0.08 -28.33 12.44
CA HIS A 334 1.19 -29.29 12.42
C HIS A 334 1.35 -29.98 13.78
N ARG A 335 1.30 -29.21 14.87
CA ARG A 335 1.55 -29.74 16.22
C ARG A 335 0.42 -30.63 16.76
N GLU A 336 -0.85 -30.32 16.47
CA GLU A 336 -1.98 -30.88 17.23
C GLU A 336 -3.05 -31.57 16.35
N VAL A 337 -2.96 -31.46 15.01
CA VAL A 337 -4.03 -31.91 14.10
C VAL A 337 -3.49 -32.78 12.95
N ASP A 338 -2.58 -32.26 12.15
CA ASP A 338 -2.08 -32.89 10.92
C ASP A 338 -0.71 -32.31 10.55
N GLU A 339 0.36 -33.06 10.83
CA GLU A 339 1.76 -32.69 10.56
C GLU A 339 2.07 -32.43 9.08
N LYS A 340 1.22 -32.91 8.16
CA LYS A 340 1.42 -32.80 6.70
C LYS A 340 0.55 -31.73 6.05
N TRP A 341 -0.25 -31.02 6.83
CA TRP A 341 -1.12 -29.98 6.30
C TRP A 341 -0.30 -28.77 5.88
N GLU A 342 -0.55 -28.22 4.70
CA GLU A 342 0.11 -27.00 4.24
C GLU A 342 -0.93 -25.91 3.95
N PRO A 343 -0.66 -24.63 4.29
CA PRO A 343 -1.48 -23.52 3.84
C PRO A 343 -1.34 -23.34 2.32
N LEU A 344 -2.36 -22.77 1.68
CA LEU A 344 -2.31 -22.50 0.23
C LEU A 344 -1.28 -21.42 -0.12
N ILE A 345 -1.16 -20.38 0.72
CA ILE A 345 -0.18 -19.30 0.54
C ILE A 345 0.85 -19.33 1.68
N GLN A 346 2.08 -18.91 1.36
CA GLN A 346 3.17 -18.85 2.34
C GLN A 346 2.76 -17.99 3.56
N THR A 347 3.01 -18.50 4.76
CA THR A 347 2.69 -17.78 6.00
C THR A 347 3.66 -16.60 6.18
N PRO A 348 3.18 -15.35 6.25
CA PRO A 348 4.06 -14.21 6.44
C PRO A 348 4.70 -14.17 7.84
N PRO A 349 5.96 -13.69 7.97
CA PRO A 349 6.74 -13.77 9.20
C PRO A 349 6.37 -12.66 10.21
N PHE A 350 5.15 -12.76 10.75
CA PHE A 350 4.66 -11.92 11.84
C PHE A 350 3.46 -12.59 12.56
N PRO A 351 3.16 -12.21 13.81
CA PRO A 351 2.05 -12.77 14.59
C PRO A 351 0.68 -12.70 13.90
N GLU A 352 -0.22 -13.61 14.27
CA GLU A 352 -1.48 -13.85 13.56
C GLU A 352 -2.50 -12.72 13.78
N PHE A 353 -2.78 -12.33 15.03
CA PHE A 353 -3.93 -11.50 15.36
C PHE A 353 -3.57 -10.02 15.50
N THR A 354 -4.19 -9.06 14.83
CA THR A 354 -5.25 -9.16 13.81
C THR A 354 -4.69 -9.34 12.40
N SER A 355 -5.54 -9.57 11.40
CA SER A 355 -5.09 -9.69 10.01
C SER A 355 -4.75 -8.34 9.40
N GLY A 356 -3.50 -8.15 8.98
CA GLY A 356 -3.02 -6.92 8.35
C GLY A 356 -3.82 -6.55 7.09
N HIS A 357 -3.99 -7.52 6.18
CA HIS A 357 -4.80 -7.35 4.98
C HIS A 357 -6.23 -6.93 5.32
N ALA A 358 -6.89 -7.62 6.25
CA ALA A 358 -8.26 -7.29 6.60
C ALA A 358 -8.37 -5.87 7.20
N VAL A 359 -7.49 -5.49 8.13
CA VAL A 359 -7.55 -4.15 8.76
C VAL A 359 -7.35 -3.04 7.71
N ILE A 360 -6.28 -3.12 6.92
CA ILE A 360 -5.91 -2.04 6.00
C ILE A 360 -6.87 -1.95 4.80
N SER A 361 -7.32 -3.09 4.28
CA SER A 361 -8.31 -3.12 3.19
C SER A 361 -9.64 -2.54 3.61
N ASN A 362 -10.12 -2.87 4.81
CA ASN A 362 -11.39 -2.32 5.30
C ASN A 362 -11.27 -0.84 5.69
N ALA A 363 -10.08 -0.38 6.14
CA ALA A 363 -9.83 1.03 6.38
C ALA A 363 -9.84 1.84 5.08
N ALA A 364 -9.12 1.37 4.05
CA ALA A 364 -9.12 1.99 2.72
C ALA A 364 -10.51 1.96 2.08
N ALA A 365 -11.19 0.82 2.12
CA ALA A 365 -12.54 0.68 1.58
C ALA A 365 -13.56 1.59 2.26
N ALA A 366 -13.47 1.79 3.59
CA ALA A 366 -14.34 2.72 4.30
C ALA A 366 -14.11 4.18 3.85
N VAL A 367 -12.84 4.61 3.69
CA VAL A 367 -12.52 5.93 3.15
C VAL A 367 -13.04 6.10 1.73
N LEU A 368 -12.73 5.17 0.83
CA LEU A 368 -13.17 5.22 -0.57
C LEU A 368 -14.69 5.18 -0.68
N THR A 369 -15.37 4.41 0.15
CA THR A 369 -16.83 4.40 0.24
C THR A 369 -17.38 5.77 0.65
N GLY A 370 -16.78 6.43 1.64
CA GLY A 370 -17.17 7.79 2.03
C GLY A 370 -16.95 8.83 0.94
N LEU A 371 -15.94 8.66 0.09
CA LEU A 371 -15.58 9.60 -0.97
C LEU A 371 -16.33 9.35 -2.30
N PHE A 372 -16.57 8.10 -2.67
CA PHE A 372 -17.13 7.72 -3.98
C PHE A 372 -18.55 7.14 -3.91
N GLY A 373 -19.04 6.86 -2.70
CA GLY A 373 -20.35 6.27 -2.43
C GLY A 373 -20.32 4.76 -2.21
N ASP A 374 -21.34 4.26 -1.49
CA ASP A 374 -21.44 2.87 -1.01
C ASP A 374 -21.49 1.82 -2.12
N ASN A 375 -22.23 2.07 -3.20
CA ASN A 375 -22.43 1.12 -4.29
C ASN A 375 -21.55 1.43 -5.52
N TYR A 376 -20.31 1.86 -5.30
CA TYR A 376 -19.34 2.06 -6.36
C TYR A 376 -18.86 0.72 -6.93
N ALA A 377 -19.50 0.25 -8.00
CA ALA A 377 -19.06 -0.95 -8.70
C ALA A 377 -17.86 -0.63 -9.60
N PHE A 378 -16.83 -1.50 -9.56
CA PHE A 378 -15.60 -1.34 -10.33
C PHE A 378 -15.01 -2.68 -10.74
N THR A 379 -14.16 -2.65 -11.75
CA THR A 379 -13.36 -3.81 -12.15
C THR A 379 -11.93 -3.53 -11.76
N ASP A 380 -11.45 -4.30 -10.80
CA ASP A 380 -10.09 -4.22 -10.36
C ASP A 380 -9.16 -4.95 -11.35
N ASN A 381 -8.23 -4.20 -11.92
CA ASN A 381 -7.23 -4.65 -12.87
C ASN A 381 -5.78 -4.49 -12.38
N THR A 382 -5.58 -4.20 -11.09
CA THR A 382 -4.25 -4.01 -10.47
C THR A 382 -3.33 -5.21 -10.66
N GLU A 383 -3.90 -6.42 -10.67
CA GLU A 383 -3.13 -7.67 -10.72
C GLU A 383 -2.80 -8.15 -12.16
N ILE A 384 -3.25 -7.44 -13.21
CA ILE A 384 -2.93 -7.79 -14.60
C ILE A 384 -1.41 -7.88 -14.84
N PRO A 385 -0.58 -6.91 -14.39
CA PRO A 385 0.87 -6.96 -14.58
C PRO A 385 1.54 -8.18 -13.94
N PHE A 386 0.88 -8.81 -12.94
CA PHE A 386 1.35 -10.01 -12.26
C PHE A 386 0.71 -11.30 -12.82
N GLY A 387 0.05 -11.22 -13.97
CA GLY A 387 -0.50 -12.37 -14.69
C GLY A 387 -1.85 -12.88 -14.16
N ILE A 388 -2.52 -12.13 -13.27
CA ILE A 388 -3.81 -12.53 -12.69
C ILE A 388 -4.94 -11.77 -13.38
N LYS A 389 -6.05 -12.46 -13.66
CA LYS A 389 -7.22 -11.88 -14.34
C LYS A 389 -7.93 -10.84 -13.46
N PRO A 390 -8.49 -9.77 -14.06
CA PRO A 390 -9.28 -8.77 -13.35
C PRO A 390 -10.47 -9.36 -12.58
N ARG A 391 -10.84 -8.71 -11.48
CA ARG A 391 -12.01 -9.09 -10.66
C ARG A 391 -12.99 -7.93 -10.56
N ARG A 392 -14.28 -8.23 -10.69
CA ARG A 392 -15.34 -7.21 -10.60
C ARG A 392 -15.97 -7.21 -9.21
N PHE A 393 -16.09 -6.02 -8.63
CA PHE A 393 -16.68 -5.81 -7.32
C PHE A 393 -17.90 -4.89 -7.40
N LYS A 394 -18.87 -5.11 -6.51
CA LYS A 394 -20.07 -4.28 -6.39
C LYS A 394 -19.82 -2.99 -5.58
N SER A 395 -18.83 -3.01 -4.70
CA SER A 395 -18.41 -1.89 -3.85
C SER A 395 -16.99 -2.12 -3.33
N PHE A 396 -16.34 -1.06 -2.83
CA PHE A 396 -15.06 -1.18 -2.13
C PHE A 396 -15.17 -2.09 -0.89
N LEU A 397 -16.28 -2.02 -0.14
CA LEU A 397 -16.51 -2.88 1.01
C LEU A 397 -16.62 -4.37 0.61
N LYS A 398 -17.20 -4.67 -0.57
CA LYS A 398 -17.21 -6.05 -1.08
C LYS A 398 -15.84 -6.52 -1.55
N ALA A 399 -15.01 -5.64 -2.09
CA ALA A 399 -13.60 -5.95 -2.36
C ALA A 399 -12.86 -6.25 -1.05
N SER A 400 -12.98 -5.40 -0.02
CA SER A 400 -12.29 -5.60 1.27
C SER A 400 -12.78 -6.81 2.06
N GLU A 401 -14.07 -7.16 1.97
CA GLU A 401 -14.60 -8.43 2.50
C GLU A 401 -13.94 -9.63 1.80
N GLU A 402 -13.82 -9.60 0.47
CA GLU A 402 -13.14 -10.66 -0.28
C GLU A 402 -11.65 -10.75 0.08
N THR A 403 -10.94 -9.62 0.17
CA THR A 403 -9.55 -9.55 0.66
C THR A 403 -9.40 -10.11 2.07
N THR A 404 -10.43 -9.97 2.91
CA THR A 404 -10.39 -10.50 4.28
C THR A 404 -10.50 -12.02 4.28
N TRP A 405 -11.48 -12.57 3.55
CA TRP A 405 -11.70 -14.01 3.48
C TRP A 405 -10.63 -14.74 2.67
N SER A 406 -9.96 -14.06 1.73
CA SER A 406 -8.82 -14.63 0.99
C SER A 406 -7.72 -15.15 1.92
N ARG A 407 -7.55 -14.54 3.10
CA ARG A 407 -6.53 -14.95 4.07
C ARG A 407 -6.89 -16.23 4.81
N VAL A 408 -8.19 -16.50 4.96
CA VAL A 408 -8.72 -17.78 5.50
C VAL A 408 -8.57 -18.86 4.44
N TYR A 409 -8.94 -18.57 3.19
CA TYR A 409 -8.73 -19.49 2.06
C TYR A 409 -7.25 -19.80 1.82
N GLY A 410 -6.39 -18.81 2.04
CA GLY A 410 -4.93 -18.97 2.02
C GLY A 410 -4.38 -19.85 3.15
N GLY A 411 -5.16 -20.15 4.18
CA GLY A 411 -4.72 -20.97 5.31
C GLY A 411 -3.89 -20.24 6.37
N ILE A 412 -3.81 -18.91 6.34
CA ILE A 412 -2.86 -18.17 7.19
C ILE A 412 -3.50 -17.33 8.30
N HIS A 413 -4.83 -17.22 8.30
CA HIS A 413 -5.60 -16.48 9.30
C HIS A 413 -6.86 -17.21 9.72
N TYR A 414 -7.18 -17.17 11.01
CA TYR A 414 -8.39 -17.82 11.53
C TYR A 414 -9.67 -17.08 11.09
N PRO A 415 -10.80 -17.79 10.85
CA PRO A 415 -12.08 -17.17 10.51
C PRO A 415 -12.53 -16.08 11.50
N GLU A 416 -12.35 -16.31 12.80
CA GLU A 416 -12.71 -15.33 13.84
C GLU A 416 -11.79 -14.10 13.81
N THR A 417 -10.48 -14.30 13.60
CA THR A 417 -9.54 -13.19 13.37
C THR A 417 -10.00 -12.35 12.18
N ALA A 418 -10.40 -12.98 11.08
CA ALA A 418 -10.88 -12.30 9.88
C ALA A 418 -12.11 -11.42 10.19
N ARG A 419 -13.12 -11.97 10.88
CA ARG A 419 -14.35 -11.24 11.28
C ARG A 419 -14.05 -10.04 12.18
N ILE A 420 -13.19 -10.22 13.18
CA ILE A 420 -12.80 -9.15 14.12
C ILE A 420 -12.04 -8.04 13.39
N SER A 421 -11.14 -8.41 12.47
CA SER A 421 -10.27 -7.47 11.76
C SER A 421 -11.05 -6.52 10.83
N ILE A 422 -12.20 -6.96 10.28
CA ILE A 422 -13.11 -6.09 9.50
C ILE A 422 -13.56 -4.90 10.36
N LYS A 423 -14.04 -5.17 11.58
CA LYS A 423 -14.55 -4.13 12.49
C LYS A 423 -13.46 -3.11 12.82
N GLN A 424 -12.23 -3.56 13.06
CA GLN A 424 -11.08 -2.69 13.33
C GLN A 424 -10.78 -1.77 12.14
N GLY A 425 -10.67 -2.34 10.93
CA GLY A 425 -10.39 -1.56 9.73
C GLY A 425 -11.45 -0.51 9.42
N ILE A 426 -12.74 -0.90 9.45
CA ILE A 426 -13.86 0.03 9.20
C ILE A 426 -13.83 1.20 10.20
N ALA A 427 -13.60 0.92 11.48
CA ALA A 427 -13.56 1.96 12.52
C ALA A 427 -12.43 2.98 12.27
N ILE A 428 -11.26 2.51 11.81
CA ILE A 428 -10.12 3.39 11.47
C ILE A 428 -10.48 4.27 10.26
N GLY A 429 -11.00 3.69 9.17
CA GLY A 429 -11.37 4.47 7.99
C GLY A 429 -12.47 5.50 8.27
N GLN A 430 -13.47 5.14 9.08
CA GLN A 430 -14.50 6.08 9.54
C GLN A 430 -13.92 7.21 10.40
N HIS A 431 -12.94 6.90 11.26
CA HIS A 431 -12.25 7.90 12.06
C HIS A 431 -11.46 8.89 11.20
N VAL A 432 -10.79 8.41 10.15
CA VAL A 432 -10.12 9.28 9.16
C VAL A 432 -11.12 10.22 8.51
N LEU A 433 -12.22 9.69 7.94
CA LEU A 433 -13.27 10.52 7.31
C LEU A 433 -13.82 11.59 8.28
N LYS A 434 -14.11 11.19 9.52
CA LYS A 434 -14.61 12.09 10.58
C LYS A 434 -13.60 13.18 10.92
N THR A 435 -12.32 12.82 11.05
CA THR A 435 -11.23 13.76 11.37
C THR A 435 -11.13 14.87 10.32
N PHE A 436 -11.33 14.54 9.05
CA PHE A 436 -11.25 15.50 7.97
C PHE A 436 -12.57 16.19 7.63
N GLY A 437 -13.71 15.72 8.14
CA GLY A 437 -15.03 16.17 7.73
C GLY A 437 -15.29 15.90 6.25
N ALA A 438 -14.72 14.81 5.72
CA ALA A 438 -14.76 14.50 4.30
C ALA A 438 -16.17 14.06 3.88
N THR A 439 -16.69 14.69 2.83
CA THR A 439 -17.96 14.34 2.19
C THR A 439 -17.71 13.64 0.86
N ALA A 440 -18.75 13.00 0.32
CA ALA A 440 -18.70 12.42 -1.01
C ALA A 440 -18.23 13.45 -2.04
N ILE A 441 -17.33 13.03 -2.93
CA ILE A 441 -16.83 13.83 -4.04
C ILE A 441 -17.98 13.95 -5.04
N ALA A 442 -18.44 15.18 -5.28
CA ALA A 442 -19.52 15.44 -6.22
C ALA A 442 -19.16 14.92 -7.62
N LYS A 443 -20.10 14.22 -8.26
CA LYS A 443 -20.00 13.88 -9.68
C LYS A 443 -20.10 15.19 -10.47
N LYS A 444 -19.15 15.44 -11.36
CA LYS A 444 -19.36 16.44 -12.41
C LYS A 444 -20.39 15.93 -13.41
#